data_AF-A0A958GSR7-F1
#
_entry.id   AF-A0A958GSR7-F1
#
_cell.length_a   1.000
_cell.length_b   1.000
_cell.length_c   1.000
_cell.angle_alpha   90.00
_cell.angle_beta   90.00
_cell.angle_gamma   90.00
#
_symmetry.space_group_name_H-M   'P 1'
#
loop_
_entity.id
_entity.type
_entity.pdbx_description
1 polymer ?
#
loop_
_entity_poly.entity_id
_entity_poly.type
_entity_poly.pdbx_seq_one_letter_code
_entity_poly.pdbx_strand_id
1 'polypeptide(L)'
;MSVNQISTFRGLAGEVVAGFLRPSTLLSLLPVFGTWAALLAALFFMGDKVPQPLVLLVISVAAVLITGRFAVPASNGQLHSGFFNFSGAASSEDVRAFALRYFCFLVPGMTLIGGAVYLLSKGAYLPTSMTSVAQAGFLGVLLALLLFIGALLPTLCLLLAISWQDISEVFSFEPWAWLWHMKRGDVIAFYSAAAGGLFVFTAVYLPIALCLLALAFLASPVAGAALAGVIYLVPALASPVLLGRLSGAFALGQDVLGSDGALTAKPVSPAELLNPLAAAALLSTTPPSTTHSATSSTTSSSEEQSAPTPEVETKAVTDPATLISLALTRGDGKNAVQIFVAQAKERHALPLSAQTLEKLADALLVEAHFGDAGWAASKGMHAAERDPIAIQKKLIEIADAAASAGNTAEAKALYSFFLKRFPESNFADYVQKCLSGLG
;
A
#
# COMPACT_ATOMS: atom_id res chain seq x y z
N MET A 1 -4.45 -4.38 29.51
CA MET A 1 -4.90 -4.24 28.11
C MET A 1 -5.73 -2.98 28.02
N SER A 2 -5.11 -1.89 27.61
CA SER A 2 -5.72 -0.57 27.49
C SER A 2 -6.77 -0.55 26.37
N VAL A 3 -7.76 0.29 26.60
CA VAL A 3 -8.96 0.54 25.79
C VAL A 3 -8.64 0.71 24.30
N ASN A 4 -9.26 -0.12 23.47
CA ASN A 4 -9.60 0.11 22.05
C ASN A 4 -8.81 1.22 21.36
N GLN A 5 -7.54 1.00 21.02
CA GLN A 5 -6.94 1.77 19.93
C GLN A 5 -7.69 1.36 18.66
N ILE A 6 -8.62 2.22 18.25
CA ILE A 6 -9.41 2.02 17.04
C ILE A 6 -8.43 2.05 15.88
N SER A 7 -8.24 0.89 15.25
CA SER A 7 -7.46 0.76 14.03
C SER A 7 -7.92 1.76 12.98
N THR A 8 -6.99 2.51 12.41
CA THR A 8 -7.26 3.44 11.29
C THR A 8 -7.79 2.70 10.07
N PHE A 9 -7.56 1.38 9.99
CA PHE A 9 -8.07 0.50 8.93
C PHE A 9 -9.57 0.65 8.70
N ARG A 10 -10.39 0.83 9.74
CA ARG A 10 -11.85 0.94 9.57
C ARG A 10 -12.25 2.13 8.69
N GLY A 11 -11.56 3.26 8.84
CA GLY A 11 -11.73 4.43 7.99
C GLY A 11 -11.23 4.17 6.56
N LEU A 12 -10.03 3.59 6.45
CA LEU A 12 -9.42 3.26 5.15
C LEU A 12 -10.26 2.25 4.35
N ALA A 13 -10.87 1.27 5.00
CA ALA A 13 -11.74 0.28 4.37
C ALA A 13 -12.98 0.94 3.75
N GLY A 14 -13.58 1.91 4.44
CA GLY A 14 -14.68 2.72 3.90
C GLY A 14 -14.24 3.54 2.68
N GLU A 15 -13.06 4.14 2.74
CA GLU A 15 -12.49 4.89 1.61
C GLU A 15 -12.22 3.98 0.40
N VAL A 16 -11.68 2.77 0.61
CA VAL A 16 -11.46 1.78 -0.44
C VAL A 16 -12.78 1.38 -1.11
N VAL A 17 -13.83 1.11 -0.33
CA VAL A 17 -15.16 0.78 -0.88
C VAL A 17 -15.73 1.96 -1.68
N ALA A 18 -15.65 3.18 -1.15
CA ALA A 18 -16.09 4.38 -1.87
C ALA A 18 -15.30 4.60 -3.17
N GLY A 19 -13.98 4.37 -3.15
CA GLY A 19 -13.11 4.42 -4.33
C GLY A 19 -13.42 3.34 -5.36
N PHE A 20 -13.78 2.13 -4.90
CA PHE A 20 -14.16 1.01 -5.76
C PHE A 20 -15.43 1.29 -6.57
N LEU A 21 -16.34 2.12 -6.05
CA LEU A 21 -17.56 2.56 -6.73
C LEU A 21 -17.36 3.73 -7.71
N ARG A 22 -16.14 4.30 -7.79
CA ARG A 22 -15.87 5.40 -8.73
C ARG A 22 -15.83 4.87 -10.17
N PRO A 23 -16.33 5.65 -11.16
CA PRO A 23 -16.24 5.28 -12.58
C PRO A 23 -14.81 5.02 -13.06
N SER A 24 -13.80 5.66 -12.46
CA SER A 24 -12.38 5.39 -12.76
C SER A 24 -11.96 3.95 -12.44
N THR A 25 -12.61 3.30 -11.47
CA THR A 25 -12.37 1.89 -11.15
C THR A 25 -12.92 0.99 -12.28
N LEU A 26 -14.01 1.36 -12.96
CA LEU A 26 -14.50 0.61 -14.13
C LEU A 26 -13.46 0.58 -15.26
N LEU A 27 -12.79 1.71 -15.51
CA LEU A 27 -11.68 1.76 -16.47
C LEU A 27 -10.51 0.87 -16.04
N SER A 28 -10.24 0.81 -14.73
CA SER A 28 -9.22 -0.07 -14.17
C SER A 28 -9.61 -1.55 -14.23
N LEU A 29 -10.91 -1.87 -14.29
CA LEU A 29 -11.42 -3.23 -14.42
C LEU A 29 -11.32 -3.75 -15.86
N LEU A 30 -11.30 -2.89 -16.88
CA LEU A 30 -11.20 -3.30 -18.29
C LEU A 30 -9.97 -4.20 -18.58
N PRO A 31 -8.73 -3.85 -18.19
CA PRO A 31 -7.59 -4.74 -18.40
C PRO A 31 -7.67 -6.02 -17.55
N VAL A 32 -8.28 -5.95 -16.36
CA VAL A 32 -8.52 -7.12 -15.51
C VAL A 32 -9.49 -8.08 -16.18
N PHE A 33 -10.60 -7.58 -16.73
CA PHE A 33 -11.55 -8.38 -17.51
C PHE A 33 -10.94 -8.93 -18.78
N GLY A 34 -10.10 -8.16 -19.49
CA GLY A 34 -9.35 -8.66 -20.64
C GLY A 34 -8.43 -9.82 -20.27
N THR A 35 -7.75 -9.73 -19.13
CA THR A 35 -6.89 -10.80 -18.61
C THR A 35 -7.69 -12.06 -18.27
N TRP A 36 -8.83 -11.89 -17.57
CA TRP A 36 -9.73 -13.00 -17.26
C TRP A 36 -10.33 -13.65 -18.50
N ALA A 37 -10.78 -12.84 -19.47
CA ALA A 37 -11.35 -13.33 -20.72
C ALA A 37 -10.32 -14.14 -21.52
N ALA A 38 -9.09 -13.63 -21.64
CA ALA A 38 -8.01 -14.35 -22.30
C ALA A 38 -7.67 -15.67 -21.59
N LEU A 39 -7.64 -15.66 -20.26
CA LEU A 39 -7.37 -16.85 -19.46
C LEU A 39 -8.47 -17.90 -19.61
N LEU A 40 -9.73 -17.51 -19.46
CA LEU A 40 -10.88 -18.40 -19.60
C LEU A 40 -11.00 -18.95 -21.02
N ALA A 41 -10.72 -18.13 -22.05
CA ALA A 41 -10.67 -18.59 -23.43
C ALA A 41 -9.55 -19.63 -23.62
N ALA A 42 -8.35 -19.37 -23.11
CA ALA A 42 -7.24 -20.34 -23.18
C ALA A 42 -7.61 -21.67 -22.51
N LEU A 43 -8.18 -21.63 -21.30
CA LEU A 43 -8.63 -22.82 -20.58
C LEU A 43 -9.76 -23.55 -21.35
N PHE A 44 -10.68 -22.81 -21.95
CA PHE A 44 -11.75 -23.38 -22.79
C PHE A 44 -11.18 -24.11 -24.02
N PHE A 45 -10.20 -23.53 -24.72
CA PHE A 45 -9.56 -24.17 -25.88
C PHE A 45 -8.71 -25.39 -25.50
N MET A 46 -8.17 -25.41 -24.28
CA MET A 46 -7.47 -26.59 -23.77
C MET A 46 -8.44 -27.74 -23.45
N GLY A 47 -9.71 -27.43 -23.14
CA GLY A 47 -10.77 -28.40 -22.89
C GLY A 47 -10.41 -29.40 -21.79
N ASP A 48 -10.83 -30.66 -21.95
CA ASP A 48 -10.60 -31.73 -20.97
C ASP A 48 -9.13 -32.20 -20.90
N LYS A 49 -8.22 -31.61 -21.69
CA LYS A 49 -6.80 -32.01 -21.71
C LYS A 49 -6.04 -31.54 -20.46
N VAL A 50 -6.58 -30.58 -19.72
CA VAL A 50 -5.94 -30.01 -18.53
C VAL A 50 -6.61 -30.57 -17.27
N PRO A 51 -5.84 -31.21 -16.36
CA PRO A 51 -6.39 -31.66 -15.09
C PRO A 51 -7.03 -30.49 -14.32
N GLN A 52 -8.22 -30.69 -13.75
CA GLN A 52 -8.92 -29.66 -12.96
C GLN A 52 -8.06 -28.99 -11.87
N PRO A 53 -7.19 -29.71 -11.12
CA PRO A 53 -6.32 -29.06 -10.14
C PRO A 53 -5.36 -28.05 -10.78
N LEU A 54 -4.89 -28.31 -12.00
CA LEU A 54 -4.02 -27.38 -12.74
C LEU A 54 -4.80 -26.15 -13.20
N VAL A 55 -6.05 -26.32 -13.63
CA VAL A 55 -6.95 -25.18 -13.94
C VAL A 55 -7.12 -24.27 -12.72
N LEU A 56 -7.43 -24.85 -11.56
CA LEU A 56 -7.59 -24.09 -10.31
C LEU A 56 -6.29 -23.38 -9.93
N LEU A 57 -5.14 -24.05 -10.02
CA LEU A 57 -3.84 -23.45 -9.73
C LEU A 57 -3.57 -22.25 -10.63
N VAL A 58 -3.80 -22.38 -11.94
CA VAL A 58 -3.60 -21.30 -12.92
C VAL A 58 -4.51 -20.11 -12.63
N ILE A 59 -5.80 -20.37 -12.31
CA ILE A 59 -6.75 -19.33 -11.91
C ILE A 59 -6.30 -18.63 -10.62
N SER A 60 -5.83 -19.39 -9.63
CA SER A 60 -5.32 -18.82 -8.38
C SER A 60 -4.07 -17.96 -8.60
N VAL A 61 -3.13 -18.39 -9.44
CA VAL A 61 -1.94 -17.60 -9.82
C VAL A 61 -2.36 -16.30 -10.48
N ALA A 62 -3.26 -16.35 -11.46
CA ALA A 62 -3.75 -15.15 -12.12
C ALA A 62 -4.45 -14.20 -11.14
N ALA A 63 -5.35 -14.73 -10.31
CA ALA A 63 -6.08 -13.94 -9.31
C ALA A 63 -5.11 -13.22 -8.35
N VAL A 64 -4.10 -13.93 -7.84
CA VAL A 64 -3.13 -13.37 -6.88
C VAL A 64 -2.25 -12.32 -7.50
N LEU A 65 -1.80 -12.52 -8.74
CA LEU A 65 -1.01 -11.51 -9.46
C LEU A 65 -1.83 -10.23 -9.71
N ILE A 66 -3.11 -10.38 -10.05
CA ILE A 66 -4.04 -9.24 -10.19
C ILE A 66 -4.24 -8.58 -8.83
N THR A 67 -4.53 -9.34 -7.77
CA THR A 67 -4.71 -8.81 -6.42
C THR A 67 -3.46 -8.09 -5.92
N GLY A 68 -2.27 -8.66 -6.11
CA GLY A 68 -0.99 -8.07 -5.72
C GLY A 68 -0.71 -6.74 -6.40
N ARG A 69 -1.13 -6.57 -7.66
CA ARG A 69 -1.04 -5.29 -8.39
C ARG A 69 -1.82 -4.16 -7.74
N PHE A 70 -2.87 -4.46 -6.97
CA PHE A 70 -3.63 -3.45 -6.23
C PHE A 70 -3.27 -3.42 -4.74
N ALA A 71 -2.84 -4.54 -4.16
CA ALA A 71 -2.47 -4.64 -2.76
C ALA A 71 -1.19 -3.85 -2.42
N VAL A 72 -0.14 -4.03 -3.22
CA VAL A 72 1.18 -3.41 -2.95
C VAL A 72 1.14 -1.88 -3.05
N PRO A 73 0.52 -1.24 -4.06
CA PRO A 73 0.41 0.22 -4.03
C PRO A 73 -0.50 0.72 -2.90
N ALA A 74 -1.56 -0.02 -2.57
CA ALA A 74 -2.47 0.35 -1.49
C ALA A 74 -1.79 0.28 -0.11
N SER A 75 -0.87 -0.66 0.13
CA SER A 75 -0.05 -0.67 1.36
C SER A 75 0.88 0.52 1.45
N ASN A 76 1.24 1.14 0.31
CA ASN A 76 2.07 2.33 0.25
C ASN A 76 1.24 3.64 0.25
N GLY A 77 -0.03 3.60 0.67
CA GLY A 77 -0.92 4.77 0.71
C GLY A 77 -1.67 5.08 -0.58
N GLN A 78 -1.43 4.36 -1.68
CA GLN A 78 -2.09 4.60 -2.97
C GLN A 78 -3.37 3.76 -3.13
N LEU A 79 -4.36 4.02 -2.27
CA LEU A 79 -5.61 3.25 -2.18
C LEU A 79 -6.43 3.25 -3.49
N HIS A 80 -6.31 4.30 -4.30
CA HIS A 80 -7.07 4.49 -5.54
C HIS A 80 -6.27 4.18 -6.81
N SER A 81 -5.11 3.53 -6.68
CA SER A 81 -4.27 3.16 -7.82
C SER A 81 -5.05 2.29 -8.82
N GLY A 82 -4.94 2.66 -10.10
CA GLY A 82 -5.49 1.91 -11.23
C GLY A 82 -4.47 0.91 -11.78
N PHE A 83 -4.92 0.04 -12.69
CA PHE A 83 -4.06 -0.99 -13.30
C PHE A 83 -2.87 -0.41 -14.08
N PHE A 84 -3.05 0.76 -14.70
CA PHE A 84 -2.04 1.43 -15.54
C PHE A 84 -1.23 2.51 -14.82
N ASN A 85 -1.21 2.54 -13.49
CA ASN A 85 -0.53 3.62 -12.77
C ASN A 85 1.00 3.45 -12.81
N PHE A 86 1.66 3.96 -13.85
CA PHE A 86 3.11 3.77 -14.08
C PHE A 86 4.01 4.53 -13.11
N SER A 87 3.56 5.67 -12.57
CA SER A 87 4.37 6.57 -11.73
C SER A 87 4.45 6.16 -10.26
N GLY A 88 3.61 5.20 -9.84
CA GLY A 88 3.61 4.59 -8.51
C GLY A 88 3.46 3.08 -8.58
N ALA A 89 3.78 2.48 -9.74
CA ALA A 89 3.60 1.06 -9.98
C ALA A 89 4.45 0.27 -8.98
N ALA A 90 3.78 -0.58 -8.18
CA ALA A 90 4.47 -1.67 -7.51
C ALA A 90 5.39 -2.36 -8.52
N SER A 91 6.67 -2.47 -8.16
CA SER A 91 7.62 -3.09 -9.06
C SER A 91 7.11 -4.50 -9.38
N SER A 92 7.41 -5.00 -10.58
CA SER A 92 7.00 -6.36 -10.93
C SER A 92 7.59 -7.40 -9.96
N GLU A 93 8.70 -7.04 -9.31
CA GLU A 93 9.36 -7.82 -8.27
C GLU A 93 8.54 -7.84 -6.97
N ASP A 94 8.04 -6.70 -6.49
CA ASP A 94 7.21 -6.64 -5.29
C ASP A 94 5.94 -7.49 -5.41
N VAL A 95 5.30 -7.45 -6.59
CA VAL A 95 4.09 -8.24 -6.87
C VAL A 95 4.41 -9.73 -6.90
N ARG A 96 5.57 -10.13 -7.46
CA ARG A 96 6.03 -11.52 -7.47
C ARG A 96 6.40 -12.00 -6.07
N ALA A 97 7.07 -11.17 -5.27
CA ALA A 97 7.40 -11.47 -3.88
C ALA A 97 6.13 -11.65 -3.04
N PHE A 98 5.15 -10.75 -3.21
CA PHE A 98 3.82 -10.88 -2.61
C PHE A 98 3.13 -12.20 -3.01
N ALA A 99 3.12 -12.53 -4.30
CA ALA A 99 2.50 -13.76 -4.79
C ALA A 99 3.20 -15.02 -4.24
N LEU A 100 4.53 -15.01 -4.16
CA LEU A 100 5.31 -16.11 -3.60
C LEU A 100 4.95 -16.33 -2.12
N ARG A 101 4.96 -15.26 -1.31
CA ARG A 101 4.55 -15.33 0.12
C ARG A 101 3.13 -15.85 0.26
N TYR A 102 2.22 -15.36 -0.58
CA TYR A 102 0.84 -15.84 -0.62
C TYR A 102 0.76 -17.35 -0.85
N PHE A 103 1.49 -17.89 -1.83
CA PHE A 103 1.50 -19.33 -2.09
C PHE A 103 2.14 -20.14 -0.96
N CYS A 104 3.19 -19.62 -0.33
CA CYS A 104 3.79 -20.24 0.84
C CYS A 104 2.81 -20.34 2.02
N PHE A 105 1.89 -19.39 2.20
CA PHE A 105 0.79 -19.52 3.17
C PHE A 105 -0.34 -20.43 2.68
N LEU A 106 -0.75 -20.28 1.42
CA LEU A 106 -1.94 -20.94 0.88
C LEU A 106 -1.75 -22.46 0.73
N VAL A 107 -0.64 -22.90 0.14
CA VAL A 107 -0.44 -24.31 -0.24
C VAL A 107 -0.50 -25.24 0.98
N PRO A 108 0.22 -24.97 2.10
CA PRO A 108 0.11 -25.80 3.30
C PRO A 108 -1.31 -25.82 3.87
N GLY A 109 -1.96 -24.65 3.98
CA GLY A 109 -3.30 -24.55 4.53
C GLY A 109 -4.35 -25.29 3.69
N MET A 110 -4.30 -25.14 2.36
CA MET A 110 -5.18 -25.86 1.44
C MET A 110 -4.90 -27.36 1.42
N THR A 111 -3.64 -27.78 1.58
CA THR A 111 -3.28 -29.20 1.70
C THR A 111 -3.84 -29.81 2.97
N LEU A 112 -3.77 -29.10 4.10
CA LEU A 112 -4.34 -29.54 5.37
C LEU A 112 -5.88 -29.63 5.30
N ILE A 113 -6.54 -28.60 4.78
CA ILE A 113 -8.00 -28.60 4.62
C ILE A 113 -8.44 -29.68 3.64
N GLY A 114 -7.77 -29.78 2.48
CA GLY A 114 -8.05 -30.81 1.47
C GLY A 114 -7.86 -32.22 2.01
N GLY A 115 -6.79 -32.46 2.77
CA GLY A 115 -6.54 -33.73 3.46
C GLY A 115 -7.63 -34.06 4.49
N ALA A 116 -8.03 -33.08 5.31
CA ALA A 116 -9.12 -33.25 6.28
C ALA A 116 -10.44 -33.57 5.59
N VAL A 117 -10.79 -32.83 4.52
CA VAL A 117 -11.98 -33.08 3.70
C VAL A 117 -11.94 -34.48 3.09
N TYR A 118 -10.79 -34.90 2.54
CA TYR A 118 -10.61 -36.23 1.95
C TYR A 118 -10.81 -37.35 2.98
N LEU A 119 -10.22 -37.20 4.18
CA LEU A 119 -10.36 -38.17 5.27
C LEU A 119 -11.81 -38.27 5.76
N LEU A 120 -12.49 -37.13 5.94
CA LEU A 120 -13.88 -37.09 6.42
C LEU A 120 -14.88 -37.61 5.39
N SER A 121 -14.63 -37.38 4.10
CA SER A 121 -15.43 -37.92 3.01
C SER A 121 -15.14 -39.39 2.70
N LYS A 122 -14.16 -40.01 3.38
CA LYS A 122 -13.66 -41.37 3.11
C LYS A 122 -13.27 -41.55 1.63
N GLY A 123 -12.75 -40.49 1.00
CA GLY A 123 -12.40 -40.48 -0.42
C GLY A 123 -13.61 -40.46 -1.38
N ALA A 124 -14.84 -40.29 -0.89
CA ALA A 124 -15.97 -39.99 -1.76
C ALA A 124 -15.83 -38.58 -2.34
N TYR A 125 -16.28 -38.39 -3.58
CA TYR A 125 -16.34 -37.07 -4.19
C TYR A 125 -17.08 -36.08 -3.25
N LEU A 126 -16.54 -34.87 -3.14
CA LEU A 126 -17.12 -33.78 -2.35
C LEU A 126 -18.63 -33.71 -2.60
N PRO A 127 -19.48 -33.83 -1.56
CA PRO A 127 -20.92 -33.69 -1.72
C PRO A 127 -21.22 -32.31 -2.32
N THR A 128 -21.61 -32.28 -3.59
CA THR A 128 -21.90 -31.04 -4.32
C THR A 128 -23.25 -30.44 -3.94
N SER A 129 -24.12 -31.20 -3.26
CA SER A 129 -25.43 -30.73 -2.82
C SER A 129 -25.46 -30.40 -1.33
N MET A 130 -26.04 -29.25 -0.99
CA MET A 130 -26.34 -28.88 0.40
C MET A 130 -27.20 -29.91 1.13
N THR A 131 -28.06 -30.64 0.38
CA THR A 131 -28.90 -31.70 0.91
C THR A 131 -28.10 -32.91 1.41
N SER A 132 -27.04 -33.30 0.68
CA SER A 132 -26.18 -34.41 1.10
C SER A 132 -25.34 -34.06 2.33
N VAL A 133 -24.89 -32.80 2.44
CA VAL A 133 -24.23 -32.29 3.66
C VAL A 133 -25.18 -32.32 4.86
N ALA A 134 -26.43 -31.87 4.70
CA ALA A 134 -27.42 -31.87 5.78
C ALA A 134 -27.78 -33.28 6.27
N GLN A 135 -27.83 -34.26 5.36
CA GLN A 135 -28.13 -35.66 5.70
C GLN A 135 -26.98 -36.38 6.41
N ALA A 136 -25.75 -35.87 6.33
CA ALA A 136 -24.58 -36.47 6.96
C ALA A 136 -24.47 -36.21 8.48
N GLY A 137 -25.45 -35.53 9.09
CA GLY A 137 -25.47 -35.27 10.54
C GLY A 137 -24.27 -34.46 11.01
N PHE A 138 -23.66 -34.85 12.14
CA PHE A 138 -22.48 -34.17 12.71
C PHE A 138 -21.29 -34.09 11.74
N LEU A 139 -21.07 -35.15 10.94
CA LEU A 139 -20.00 -35.18 9.94
C LEU A 139 -20.22 -34.12 8.86
N GLY A 140 -21.48 -33.90 8.47
CA GLY A 140 -21.88 -32.84 7.56
C GLY A 140 -21.58 -31.45 8.11
N VAL A 141 -21.84 -31.21 9.39
CA VAL A 141 -21.51 -29.94 10.07
C VAL A 141 -20.00 -29.70 10.07
N LEU A 142 -19.20 -30.71 10.40
CA LEU A 142 -17.74 -30.60 10.39
C LEU A 142 -17.20 -30.32 8.98
N LEU A 143 -17.75 -30.99 7.97
CA LEU A 143 -17.40 -30.75 6.57
C LEU A 143 -17.77 -29.33 6.13
N ALA A 144 -18.95 -28.85 6.47
CA ALA A 144 -19.39 -27.49 6.18
C ALA A 144 -18.47 -26.45 6.84
N LEU A 145 -18.06 -26.68 8.09
CA LEU A 145 -17.10 -25.81 8.79
C LEU A 145 -15.74 -25.78 8.10
N LEU A 146 -15.21 -26.95 7.68
CA LEU A 146 -13.95 -27.02 6.94
C LEU A 146 -14.02 -26.32 5.58
N LEU A 147 -15.13 -26.47 4.86
CA LEU A 147 -15.35 -25.77 3.60
C LEU A 147 -15.45 -24.25 3.82
N PHE A 148 -16.11 -23.82 4.89
CA PHE A 148 -16.18 -22.42 5.27
C PHE A 148 -14.79 -21.85 5.60
N ILE A 149 -14.00 -22.57 6.40
CA ILE A 149 -12.61 -22.20 6.69
C ILE A 149 -11.78 -22.16 5.39
N GLY A 150 -11.96 -23.16 4.51
CA GLY A 150 -11.30 -23.22 3.21
C GLY A 150 -11.68 -22.06 2.28
N ALA A 151 -12.89 -21.53 2.38
CA ALA A 151 -13.32 -20.35 1.64
C ALA A 151 -12.69 -19.05 2.19
N LEU A 152 -12.47 -18.96 3.51
CA LEU A 152 -11.83 -17.80 4.14
C LEU A 152 -10.30 -17.84 4.07
N LEU A 153 -9.70 -19.02 4.01
CA LEU A 153 -8.26 -19.20 4.06
C LEU A 153 -7.52 -18.38 2.98
N PRO A 154 -7.92 -18.40 1.68
CA PRO A 154 -7.29 -17.58 0.65
C PRO A 154 -7.22 -16.10 1.01
N THR A 155 -8.31 -15.53 1.52
CA THR A 155 -8.35 -14.10 1.89
C THR A 155 -7.54 -13.80 3.14
N LEU A 156 -7.47 -14.72 4.10
CA LEU A 156 -6.54 -14.58 5.24
C LEU A 156 -5.07 -14.63 4.80
N CYS A 157 -4.73 -15.53 3.87
CA CYS A 157 -3.38 -15.59 3.29
C CYS A 157 -3.00 -14.31 2.55
N LEU A 158 -3.95 -13.61 1.91
CA LEU A 158 -3.69 -12.29 1.32
C LEU A 158 -3.27 -11.27 2.38
N LEU A 159 -4.01 -11.21 3.51
CA LEU A 159 -3.70 -10.29 4.61
C LEU A 159 -2.33 -10.57 5.23
N LEU A 160 -1.98 -11.85 5.39
CA LEU A 160 -0.66 -12.24 5.90
C LEU A 160 0.45 -11.90 4.90
N ALA A 161 0.27 -12.24 3.62
CA ALA A 161 1.28 -12.02 2.58
C ALA A 161 1.62 -10.55 2.31
N ILE A 162 0.68 -9.63 2.56
CA ILE A 162 0.93 -8.19 2.47
C ILE A 162 1.54 -7.61 3.73
N SER A 163 1.22 -8.16 4.91
CA SER A 163 1.69 -7.62 6.20
C SER A 163 3.09 -8.11 6.59
N TRP A 164 3.53 -9.25 6.04
CA TRP A 164 4.82 -9.87 6.34
C TRP A 164 5.72 -9.84 5.11
N GLN A 165 6.94 -9.29 5.25
CA GLN A 165 7.87 -9.14 4.13
C GLN A 165 8.81 -10.33 3.97
N ASP A 166 9.18 -10.99 5.06
CA ASP A 166 10.17 -12.06 5.04
C ASP A 166 9.52 -13.42 4.83
N ILE A 167 10.08 -14.19 3.89
CA ILE A 167 9.58 -15.53 3.56
C ILE A 167 9.85 -16.54 4.66
N SER A 168 10.88 -16.33 5.48
CA SER A 168 11.22 -17.18 6.62
C SER A 168 10.13 -17.15 7.70
N GLU A 169 9.47 -16.02 7.86
CA GLU A 169 8.43 -15.81 8.88
C GLU A 169 7.11 -16.48 8.48
N VAL A 170 6.92 -16.78 7.19
CA VAL A 170 5.74 -17.51 6.68
C VAL A 170 5.57 -18.90 7.30
N PHE A 171 6.68 -19.52 7.71
CA PHE A 171 6.69 -20.84 8.33
C PHE A 171 6.54 -20.81 9.85
N SER A 172 6.47 -19.63 10.46
CA SER A 172 6.26 -19.50 11.90
C SER A 172 4.77 -19.43 12.25
N PHE A 173 4.44 -19.70 13.52
CA PHE A 173 3.06 -19.53 14.02
C PHE A 173 2.71 -18.06 14.29
N GLU A 174 3.71 -17.18 14.30
CA GLU A 174 3.58 -15.79 14.71
C GLU A 174 2.63 -14.97 13.82
N PRO A 175 2.66 -15.05 12.47
CA PRO A 175 1.70 -14.34 11.62
C PRO A 175 0.24 -14.71 11.94
N TRP A 176 -0.03 -15.99 12.19
CA TRP A 176 -1.38 -16.48 12.50
C TRP A 176 -1.84 -16.02 13.89
N ALA A 177 -0.95 -16.11 14.90
CA ALA A 177 -1.22 -15.64 16.25
C ALA A 177 -1.48 -14.13 16.26
N TRP A 178 -0.66 -13.36 15.54
CA TRP A 178 -0.83 -11.92 15.38
C TRP A 178 -2.19 -11.56 14.77
N LEU A 179 -2.57 -12.23 13.67
CA LEU A 179 -3.84 -11.97 13.00
C LEU A 179 -5.03 -12.23 13.91
N TRP A 180 -4.98 -13.32 14.70
CA TRP A 180 -6.06 -13.73 15.58
C TRP A 180 -6.15 -12.93 16.87
N HIS A 181 -5.02 -12.61 17.50
CA HIS A 181 -5.01 -11.96 18.81
C HIS A 181 -5.02 -10.44 18.71
N MET A 182 -4.28 -9.87 17.76
CA MET A 182 -4.12 -8.41 17.66
C MET A 182 -5.10 -7.79 16.66
N LYS A 183 -5.51 -8.53 15.62
CA LYS A 183 -6.23 -7.96 14.46
C LYS A 183 -7.62 -8.54 14.20
N ARG A 184 -8.18 -9.34 15.11
CA ARG A 184 -9.53 -9.94 14.93
C ARG A 184 -10.60 -8.93 14.56
N GLY A 185 -10.61 -7.76 15.22
CA GLY A 185 -11.57 -6.69 14.94
C GLY A 185 -11.44 -6.13 13.51
N ASP A 186 -10.22 -6.04 13.00
CA ASP A 186 -9.93 -5.54 11.65
C ASP A 186 -10.24 -6.59 10.60
N VAL A 187 -10.03 -7.88 10.89
CA VAL A 187 -10.43 -8.99 10.00
C VAL A 187 -11.95 -9.00 9.79
N ILE A 188 -12.73 -8.79 10.85
CA ILE A 188 -14.20 -8.69 10.74
C ILE A 188 -14.58 -7.49 9.87
N ALA A 189 -13.94 -6.33 10.09
CA ALA A 189 -14.17 -5.14 9.28
C ALA A 189 -13.78 -5.36 7.81
N PHE A 190 -12.70 -6.09 7.53
CA PHE A 190 -12.25 -6.45 6.19
C PHE A 190 -13.32 -7.25 5.44
N TYR A 191 -13.84 -8.33 6.04
CA TYR A 191 -14.89 -9.14 5.39
C TYR A 191 -16.21 -8.38 5.24
N SER A 192 -16.54 -7.54 6.22
CA SER A 192 -17.74 -6.69 6.15
C SER A 192 -17.63 -5.68 5.01
N ALA A 193 -16.47 -5.05 4.83
CA ALA A 193 -16.19 -4.12 3.74
C ALA A 193 -16.11 -4.83 2.38
N ALA A 194 -15.52 -6.03 2.30
CA ALA A 194 -15.46 -6.80 1.07
C ALA A 194 -16.86 -7.23 0.59
N ALA A 195 -17.67 -7.82 1.49
CA ALA A 195 -19.02 -8.25 1.16
C ALA A 195 -19.94 -7.06 0.87
N GLY A 196 -19.91 -6.03 1.73
CA GLY A 196 -20.70 -4.80 1.53
C GLY A 196 -20.29 -4.06 0.26
N GLY A 197 -18.99 -3.96 -0.03
CA GLY A 197 -18.47 -3.31 -1.23
C GLY A 197 -18.91 -4.04 -2.51
N LEU A 198 -18.83 -5.37 -2.55
CA LEU A 198 -19.33 -6.17 -3.68
C LEU A 198 -20.85 -6.04 -3.85
N PHE A 199 -21.61 -6.03 -2.75
CA PHE A 199 -23.06 -5.86 -2.78
C PHE A 199 -23.44 -4.49 -3.34
N VAL A 200 -22.85 -3.40 -2.82
CA VAL A 200 -23.13 -2.04 -3.29
C VAL A 200 -22.67 -1.87 -4.74
N PHE A 201 -21.51 -2.41 -5.11
CA PHE A 201 -21.04 -2.40 -6.50
C PHE A 201 -22.05 -3.07 -7.43
N THR A 202 -22.54 -4.25 -7.05
CA THR A 202 -23.58 -4.95 -7.82
C THR A 202 -24.86 -4.11 -7.89
N ALA A 203 -25.35 -3.57 -6.78
CA ALA A 203 -26.57 -2.77 -6.75
C ALA A 203 -26.49 -1.51 -7.62
N VAL A 204 -25.34 -0.83 -7.65
CA VAL A 204 -25.13 0.40 -8.43
C VAL A 204 -25.03 0.11 -9.93
N TYR A 205 -24.30 -0.94 -10.33
CA TYR A 205 -24.04 -1.21 -11.74
C TYR A 205 -25.03 -2.19 -12.39
N LEU A 206 -25.79 -2.96 -11.61
CA LEU A 206 -26.77 -3.92 -12.11
C LEU A 206 -27.86 -3.27 -12.99
N PRO A 207 -28.45 -2.11 -12.66
CA PRO A 207 -29.47 -1.49 -13.53
C PRO A 207 -28.95 -1.20 -14.93
N ILE A 208 -27.73 -0.64 -15.03
CA ILE A 208 -27.07 -0.35 -16.31
C ILE A 208 -26.80 -1.66 -17.06
N ALA A 209 -26.31 -2.68 -16.35
CA ALA A 209 -26.06 -4.00 -16.92
C ALA A 209 -27.35 -4.66 -17.45
N LEU A 210 -28.46 -4.56 -16.73
CA LEU A 210 -29.76 -5.10 -17.15
C LEU A 210 -30.33 -4.36 -18.37
N CYS A 211 -30.15 -3.04 -18.47
CA CYS A 211 -30.51 -2.30 -19.68
C CYS A 211 -29.71 -2.77 -20.90
N LEU A 212 -28.39 -2.92 -20.76
CA LEU A 212 -27.54 -3.47 -21.83
C LEU A 212 -27.93 -4.91 -22.19
N LEU A 213 -28.30 -5.71 -21.20
CA LEU A 213 -28.78 -7.08 -21.39
C LEU A 213 -30.08 -7.13 -22.21
N ALA A 214 -31.05 -6.28 -21.89
CA ALA A 214 -32.30 -6.18 -22.64
C ALA A 214 -32.04 -5.77 -24.10
N LEU A 215 -31.16 -4.79 -24.33
CA LEU A 215 -30.75 -4.39 -25.68
C LEU A 215 -30.07 -5.53 -26.44
N ALA A 216 -29.23 -6.32 -25.78
CA ALA A 216 -28.58 -7.48 -26.40
C ALA A 216 -29.59 -8.57 -26.78
N PHE A 217 -30.60 -8.85 -25.95
CA PHE A 217 -31.68 -9.79 -26.28
C PHE A 217 -32.55 -9.31 -27.43
N LEU A 218 -32.77 -8.00 -27.54
CA LEU A 218 -33.47 -7.41 -28.69
C LEU A 218 -32.67 -7.59 -29.99
N ALA A 219 -31.34 -7.55 -29.92
CA ALA A 219 -30.48 -7.77 -31.08
C ALA A 219 -30.34 -9.26 -31.46
N SER A 220 -30.10 -10.14 -30.48
CA SER A 220 -29.98 -11.59 -30.67
C SER A 220 -30.11 -12.36 -29.35
N PRO A 221 -30.91 -13.43 -29.27
CA PRO A 221 -30.99 -14.28 -28.07
C PRO A 221 -29.64 -14.85 -27.62
N VAL A 222 -28.76 -15.16 -28.57
CA VAL A 222 -27.41 -15.70 -28.28
C VAL A 222 -26.53 -14.62 -27.65
N ALA A 223 -26.59 -13.39 -28.18
CA ALA A 223 -25.85 -12.26 -27.62
C ALA A 223 -26.36 -11.91 -26.20
N GLY A 224 -27.68 -11.92 -26.01
CA GLY A 224 -28.30 -11.75 -24.69
C GLY A 224 -27.84 -12.81 -23.70
N ALA A 225 -27.88 -14.10 -24.07
CA ALA A 225 -27.42 -15.19 -23.20
C ALA A 225 -25.92 -15.08 -22.84
N ALA A 226 -25.07 -14.74 -23.80
CA ALA A 226 -23.64 -14.53 -23.55
C ALA A 226 -23.39 -13.35 -22.59
N LEU A 227 -24.07 -12.22 -22.81
CA LEU A 227 -23.95 -11.04 -21.96
C LEU A 227 -24.48 -11.29 -20.54
N ALA A 228 -25.57 -12.05 -20.39
CA ALA A 228 -26.07 -12.46 -19.08
C ALA A 228 -24.97 -13.20 -18.29
N GLY A 229 -24.31 -14.17 -18.90
CA GLY A 229 -23.20 -14.91 -18.29
C GLY A 229 -22.07 -13.99 -17.82
N VAL A 230 -21.68 -13.02 -18.65
CA VAL A 230 -20.67 -12.01 -18.28
C VAL A 230 -21.13 -11.17 -17.10
N ILE A 231 -22.36 -10.65 -17.12
CA ILE A 231 -22.91 -9.79 -16.05
C ILE A 231 -22.91 -10.52 -14.71
N TYR A 232 -23.29 -11.80 -14.67
CA TYR A 232 -23.26 -12.59 -13.43
C TYR A 232 -21.83 -12.84 -12.91
N LEU A 233 -20.84 -12.89 -13.80
CA LEU A 233 -19.44 -13.07 -13.43
C LEU A 233 -18.74 -11.77 -13.00
N VAL A 234 -19.25 -10.60 -13.41
CA VAL A 234 -18.60 -9.30 -13.15
C VAL A 234 -18.23 -9.10 -11.67
N PRO A 235 -19.08 -9.35 -10.65
CA PRO A 235 -18.69 -9.20 -9.25
C PRO A 235 -17.53 -10.12 -8.85
N ALA A 236 -17.53 -11.36 -9.34
CA ALA A 236 -16.45 -12.31 -9.08
C ALA A 236 -15.14 -11.86 -9.74
N LEU A 237 -15.20 -11.39 -11.00
CA LEU A 237 -14.04 -10.90 -11.75
C LEU A 237 -13.48 -9.57 -11.19
N ALA A 238 -14.33 -8.74 -10.56
CA ALA A 238 -13.94 -7.48 -9.94
C ALA A 238 -13.42 -7.66 -8.50
N SER A 239 -13.78 -8.76 -7.83
CA SER A 239 -13.36 -9.05 -6.45
C SER A 239 -11.85 -8.98 -6.20
N PRO A 240 -10.94 -9.42 -7.11
CA PRO A 240 -9.50 -9.34 -6.88
C PRO A 240 -8.99 -7.90 -6.69
N VAL A 241 -9.64 -6.93 -7.35
CA VAL A 241 -9.30 -5.50 -7.22
C VAL A 241 -9.70 -4.97 -5.87
N LEU A 242 -10.94 -5.24 -5.43
CA LEU A 242 -11.43 -4.83 -4.11
C LEU A 242 -10.62 -5.48 -3.00
N LEU A 243 -10.42 -6.80 -3.06
CA LEU A 243 -9.63 -7.54 -2.07
C LEU A 243 -8.18 -7.06 -2.04
N GLY A 244 -7.58 -6.75 -3.19
CA GLY A 244 -6.25 -6.18 -3.28
C GLY A 244 -6.17 -4.86 -2.52
N ARG A 245 -7.00 -3.88 -2.88
CA ARG A 245 -7.03 -2.57 -2.21
C ARG A 245 -7.32 -2.67 -0.71
N LEU A 246 -8.27 -3.53 -0.31
CA LEU A 246 -8.58 -3.75 1.11
C LEU A 246 -7.41 -4.38 1.87
N SER A 247 -6.70 -5.33 1.26
CA SER A 247 -5.54 -5.96 1.90
C SER A 247 -4.38 -4.97 2.06
N GLY A 248 -4.11 -4.13 1.06
CA GLY A 248 -3.13 -3.06 1.19
C GLY A 248 -3.51 -2.02 2.25
N ALA A 249 -4.79 -1.61 2.29
CA ALA A 249 -5.30 -0.73 3.35
C ALA A 249 -5.17 -1.35 4.74
N PHE A 250 -5.35 -2.67 4.85
CA PHE A 250 -5.17 -3.42 6.10
C PHE A 250 -3.71 -3.41 6.58
N ALA A 251 -2.74 -3.50 5.67
CA ALA A 251 -1.32 -3.34 6.00
C ALA A 251 -1.03 -1.88 6.41
N LEU A 252 -1.45 -0.90 5.61
CA LEU A 252 -1.23 0.52 5.87
C LEU A 252 -1.79 0.99 7.23
N GLY A 253 -2.95 0.46 7.64
CA GLY A 253 -3.56 0.78 8.93
C GLY A 253 -2.74 0.34 10.15
N GLN A 254 -1.70 -0.48 9.96
CA GLN A 254 -0.81 -0.95 11.02
C GLN A 254 0.30 0.06 11.30
N ASP A 255 0.93 0.58 10.25
CA ASP A 255 2.09 1.48 10.36
C ASP A 255 1.76 2.79 11.08
N VAL A 256 0.51 3.23 11.00
CA VAL A 256 0.03 4.47 11.63
C VAL A 256 -0.12 4.35 13.15
N LEU A 257 -0.30 3.14 13.68
CA LEU A 257 -0.46 2.91 15.13
C LEU A 257 0.84 2.46 15.82
N GLY A 258 1.82 2.00 15.05
CA GLY A 258 3.14 1.61 15.56
C GLY A 258 4.12 2.77 15.75
N SER A 259 3.82 3.97 15.25
CA SER A 259 4.78 5.09 15.19
C SER A 259 5.02 5.83 16.50
N ASP A 260 4.63 5.27 17.66
CA ASP A 260 5.15 5.69 18.97
C ASP A 260 6.51 5.03 19.30
N GLY A 261 7.05 4.19 18.40
CA GLY A 261 8.41 3.66 18.52
C GLY A 261 8.99 3.25 17.17
N ALA A 262 9.92 4.08 16.66
CA ALA A 262 10.88 3.78 15.58
C ALA A 262 10.31 3.12 14.31
N LEU A 263 9.99 3.96 13.31
CA LEU A 263 9.88 3.53 11.92
C LEU A 263 11.24 2.95 11.47
N THR A 264 11.38 1.64 11.56
CA THR A 264 12.46 0.90 10.91
C THR A 264 12.19 0.89 9.42
N ALA A 265 12.73 1.89 8.73
CA ALA A 265 12.98 1.77 7.30
C ALA A 265 13.84 0.52 7.07
N LYS A 266 13.38 -0.33 6.15
CA LYS A 266 14.05 -1.54 5.69
C LYS A 266 15.57 -1.30 5.52
N PRO A 267 16.46 -2.08 6.16
CA PRO A 267 17.89 -1.93 5.95
C PRO A 267 18.20 -2.23 4.48
N VAL A 268 18.70 -1.22 3.75
CA VAL A 268 19.25 -1.39 2.41
C VAL A 268 20.41 -2.37 2.53
N SER A 269 20.36 -3.45 1.75
CA SER A 269 21.44 -4.43 1.72
C SER A 269 22.74 -3.74 1.31
N PRO A 270 23.88 -3.98 2.00
CA PRO A 270 25.18 -3.42 1.63
C PRO A 270 25.56 -3.68 0.16
N ALA A 271 24.98 -4.70 -0.47
CA ALA A 271 25.19 -5.04 -1.87
C ALA A 271 24.51 -4.06 -2.85
N GLU A 272 23.40 -3.42 -2.46
CA GLU A 272 22.70 -2.41 -3.29
C GLU A 272 23.42 -1.05 -3.26
N LEU A 273 24.09 -0.73 -2.15
CA LEU A 273 24.91 0.48 -2.02
C LEU A 273 26.23 0.42 -2.81
N LEU A 274 26.68 -0.78 -3.19
CA LEU A 274 27.94 -1.01 -3.90
C LEU A 274 27.79 -1.10 -5.42
N ASN A 275 26.58 -0.92 -5.98
CA ASN A 275 26.38 -0.96 -7.43
C ASN A 275 26.48 0.45 -8.05
N PRO A 276 27.61 0.83 -8.68
CA PRO A 276 27.82 2.18 -9.20
C PRO A 276 26.88 2.55 -10.36
N LEU A 277 26.27 1.56 -11.02
CA LEU A 277 25.28 1.78 -12.09
C LEU A 277 23.91 2.19 -11.55
N ALA A 278 23.51 1.70 -10.38
CA ALA A 278 22.28 2.12 -9.70
C ALA A 278 22.43 3.54 -9.13
N ALA A 279 23.61 3.88 -8.62
CA ALA A 279 23.95 5.23 -8.17
C ALA A 279 24.02 6.25 -9.33
N ALA A 280 24.54 5.85 -10.51
CA ALA A 280 24.63 6.71 -11.68
C ALA A 280 23.27 6.97 -12.36
N ALA A 281 22.38 5.96 -12.40
CA ALA A 281 21.02 6.12 -12.95
C ALA A 281 20.14 7.07 -12.12
N LEU A 282 20.43 7.22 -10.81
CA LEU A 282 19.77 8.17 -9.92
C LEU A 282 20.28 9.61 -10.05
N LEU A 283 21.44 9.83 -10.69
CA LEU A 283 22.09 11.14 -10.81
C LEU A 283 21.92 11.80 -12.19
N SER A 284 21.40 11.09 -13.20
CA SER A 284 21.41 11.57 -14.60
C SER A 284 20.08 12.05 -15.18
N THR A 285 19.03 12.30 -14.38
CA THR A 285 17.78 12.88 -14.89
C THR A 285 17.79 14.41 -14.85
N THR A 286 18.57 15.03 -15.74
CA THR A 286 18.38 16.43 -16.12
C THR A 286 17.40 16.51 -17.31
N PRO A 287 16.38 17.39 -17.28
CA PRO A 287 15.49 17.57 -18.42
C PRO A 287 16.20 18.33 -19.55
N PRO A 288 15.90 18.03 -20.84
CA PRO A 288 16.53 18.71 -21.96
C PRO A 288 16.01 20.16 -22.06
N SER A 289 16.95 21.10 -22.10
CA SER A 289 16.68 22.50 -22.39
C SER A 289 16.37 22.67 -23.89
N THR A 290 15.11 22.90 -24.24
CA THR A 290 14.74 23.33 -25.60
C THR A 290 15.12 24.80 -25.79
N THR A 291 16.25 25.02 -26.46
CA THR A 291 16.61 26.30 -27.06
C THR A 291 15.90 26.41 -28.42
N HIS A 292 14.95 27.33 -28.56
CA HIS A 292 14.52 27.77 -29.89
C HIS A 292 14.61 29.29 -29.99
N SER A 293 15.55 29.71 -30.83
CA SER A 293 15.81 31.07 -31.27
C SER A 293 14.67 31.63 -32.13
N ALA A 294 14.52 32.95 -32.02
CA ALA A 294 13.72 33.81 -32.89
C ALA A 294 14.09 33.71 -34.38
N THR A 295 13.15 34.00 -35.29
CA THR A 295 13.13 35.20 -36.18
C THR A 295 11.85 35.20 -37.06
N SER A 296 11.22 36.38 -37.23
CA SER A 296 10.36 36.88 -38.35
C SER A 296 9.04 36.18 -38.69
N SER A 297 7.92 36.81 -39.10
CA SER A 297 7.49 38.21 -39.27
C SER A 297 6.06 38.22 -39.88
N THR A 298 5.27 39.28 -39.61
CA THR A 298 4.28 39.91 -40.54
C THR A 298 2.83 39.35 -40.68
N THR A 299 1.90 40.09 -40.05
CA THR A 299 0.62 40.68 -40.56
C THR A 299 -0.51 39.79 -41.13
N SER A 300 -1.69 39.80 -40.49
CA SER A 300 -2.91 40.48 -40.98
C SER A 300 -4.17 40.10 -40.17
N SER A 301 -4.90 41.14 -39.74
CA SER A 301 -6.37 41.26 -39.52
C SER A 301 -7.26 40.01 -39.57
N SER A 302 -8.09 39.84 -38.54
CA SER A 302 -9.56 39.84 -38.65
C SER A 302 -10.21 39.83 -37.26
N GLU A 303 -11.21 40.71 -37.12
CA GLU A 303 -12.16 40.75 -36.00
C GLU A 303 -12.92 39.42 -35.89
N GLU A 304 -12.93 38.80 -34.71
CA GLU A 304 -14.08 38.00 -34.31
C GLU A 304 -14.21 37.93 -32.79
N GLN A 305 -15.39 38.38 -32.35
CA GLN A 305 -15.87 38.55 -31.00
C GLN A 305 -16.09 37.16 -30.38
N SER A 306 -15.32 36.79 -29.36
CA SER A 306 -15.52 35.53 -28.62
C SER A 306 -15.37 35.73 -27.10
N ALA A 307 -16.24 35.05 -26.37
CA ALA A 307 -16.52 35.19 -24.95
C ALA A 307 -15.30 34.95 -24.04
N PRO A 308 -15.28 35.54 -22.82
CA PRO A 308 -14.16 35.36 -21.89
C PRO A 308 -14.12 33.90 -21.40
N THR A 309 -13.19 33.14 -21.94
CA THR A 309 -12.74 31.88 -21.35
C THR A 309 -11.93 32.24 -20.10
N PRO A 310 -12.23 31.72 -18.91
CA PRO A 310 -11.39 31.95 -17.75
C PRO A 310 -10.06 31.23 -18.00
N GLU A 311 -9.03 32.00 -18.35
CA GLU A 311 -7.64 31.57 -18.24
C GLU A 311 -7.39 31.22 -16.78
N VAL A 312 -7.43 29.92 -16.47
CA VAL A 312 -6.88 29.39 -15.23
C VAL A 312 -5.37 29.50 -15.39
N GLU A 313 -4.82 30.68 -15.06
CA GLU A 313 -3.40 30.85 -14.76
C GLU A 313 -3.06 29.84 -13.66
N THR A 314 -2.50 28.71 -14.06
CA THR A 314 -1.86 27.76 -13.17
C THR A 314 -0.57 28.41 -12.70
N LYS A 315 -0.69 29.34 -11.76
CA LYS A 315 0.43 29.91 -11.02
C LYS A 315 1.14 28.72 -10.36
N ALA A 316 2.24 28.28 -10.96
CA ALA A 316 3.03 27.17 -10.45
C ALA A 316 3.32 27.45 -8.98
N VAL A 317 2.89 26.55 -8.10
CA VAL A 317 3.12 26.68 -6.66
C VAL A 317 4.61 26.48 -6.44
N THR A 318 5.36 27.59 -6.42
CA THR A 318 6.81 27.62 -6.21
C THR A 318 7.20 27.80 -4.75
N ASP A 319 6.23 27.76 -3.83
CA ASP A 319 6.51 27.90 -2.39
C ASP A 319 7.24 26.65 -1.85
N PRO A 320 8.50 26.78 -1.38
CA PRO A 320 9.29 25.66 -0.88
C PRO A 320 8.62 24.91 0.27
N ALA A 321 7.88 25.60 1.15
CA ALA A 321 7.22 24.96 2.30
C ALA A 321 6.11 24.00 1.84
N THR A 322 5.34 24.40 0.84
CA THR A 322 4.32 23.55 0.22
C THR A 322 4.94 22.35 -0.50
N LEU A 323 6.06 22.55 -1.22
CA LEU A 323 6.77 21.47 -1.90
C LEU A 323 7.38 20.44 -0.93
N ILE A 324 7.99 20.89 0.17
CA ILE A 324 8.52 20.02 1.23
C ILE A 324 7.39 19.19 1.84
N SER A 325 6.26 19.82 2.19
CA SER A 325 5.11 19.13 2.78
C SER A 325 4.51 18.11 1.80
N LEU A 326 4.44 18.45 0.51
CA LEU A 326 3.96 17.55 -0.53
C LEU A 326 4.91 16.34 -0.73
N ALA A 327 6.22 16.57 -0.73
CA ALA A 327 7.20 15.49 -0.84
C ALA A 327 7.11 14.52 0.36
N LEU A 328 7.04 15.06 1.59
CA LEU A 328 6.92 14.24 2.80
C LEU A 328 5.59 13.48 2.89
N THR A 329 4.49 14.05 2.41
CA THR A 329 3.19 13.34 2.37
C THR A 329 3.15 12.21 1.34
N ARG A 330 4.00 12.27 0.31
CA ARG A 330 4.19 11.21 -0.68
C ARG A 330 5.21 10.15 -0.27
N GLY A 331 5.85 10.30 0.90
CA GLY A 331 6.93 9.42 1.36
C GLY A 331 8.28 9.69 0.67
N ASP A 332 8.40 10.79 -0.07
CA ASP A 332 9.61 11.17 -0.79
C ASP A 332 10.51 12.04 0.09
N GLY A 333 11.09 11.41 1.12
CA GLY A 333 11.95 12.10 2.09
C GLY A 333 13.18 12.74 1.46
N LYS A 334 13.79 12.07 0.46
CA LYS A 334 14.99 12.56 -0.22
C LYS A 334 14.76 13.88 -0.96
N ASN A 335 13.66 13.99 -1.73
CA ASN A 335 13.35 15.25 -2.41
C ASN A 335 12.98 16.35 -1.42
N ALA A 336 12.28 16.02 -0.32
CA ALA A 336 12.01 17.00 0.74
C ALA A 336 13.29 17.57 1.34
N VAL A 337 14.28 16.70 1.62
CA VAL A 337 15.61 17.09 2.10
C VAL A 337 16.33 17.97 1.08
N GLN A 338 16.35 17.60 -0.20
CA GLN A 338 17.00 18.41 -1.23
C GLN A 338 16.41 19.82 -1.34
N ILE A 339 15.09 19.94 -1.32
CA ILE A 339 14.41 21.24 -1.36
C ILE A 339 14.74 22.04 -0.09
N PHE A 340 14.73 21.40 1.07
CA PHE A 340 15.04 22.06 2.34
C PHE A 340 16.50 22.54 2.41
N VAL A 341 17.46 21.71 2.00
CA VAL A 341 18.89 22.05 1.96
C VAL A 341 19.18 23.14 0.92
N ALA A 342 18.49 23.14 -0.21
CA ALA A 342 18.59 24.22 -1.20
C ALA A 342 18.20 25.59 -0.64
N GLN A 343 17.38 25.63 0.41
CA GLN A 343 16.98 26.86 1.11
C GLN A 343 17.90 27.21 2.29
N ALA A 344 19.19 26.84 2.27
CA ALA A 344 20.12 26.98 3.39
C ALA A 344 20.10 28.35 4.12
N LYS A 345 19.88 29.46 3.38
CA LYS A 345 19.84 30.82 3.95
C LYS A 345 18.51 31.15 4.66
N GLU A 346 17.41 30.57 4.20
CA GLU A 346 16.04 30.94 4.61
C GLU A 346 15.28 29.80 5.30
N ARG A 347 15.88 28.61 5.40
CA ARG A 347 15.24 27.39 5.92
C ARG A 347 14.65 27.55 7.33
N HIS A 348 15.25 28.39 8.17
CA HIS A 348 14.74 28.64 9.52
C HIS A 348 13.47 29.50 9.54
N ALA A 349 13.23 30.29 8.48
CA ALA A 349 12.07 31.14 8.28
C ALA A 349 10.93 30.44 7.53
N LEU A 350 11.14 29.24 6.99
CA LEU A 350 10.08 28.49 6.30
C LEU A 350 8.91 28.20 7.25
N PRO A 351 7.66 28.49 6.85
CA PRO A 351 6.46 28.26 7.66
C PRO A 351 6.03 26.79 7.63
N LEU A 352 6.90 25.90 8.11
CA LEU A 352 6.63 24.47 8.20
C LEU A 352 5.79 24.16 9.45
N SER A 353 4.76 23.31 9.29
CA SER A 353 3.96 22.83 10.41
C SER A 353 4.79 21.95 11.35
N ALA A 354 4.36 21.81 12.61
CA ALA A 354 5.00 20.93 13.59
C ALA A 354 5.16 19.49 13.07
N GLN A 355 4.10 18.95 12.48
CA GLN A 355 4.09 17.60 11.91
C GLN A 355 5.03 17.48 10.70
N THR A 356 5.11 18.51 9.86
CA THR A 356 6.04 18.56 8.73
C THR A 356 7.49 18.56 9.21
N LEU A 357 7.79 19.33 10.27
CA LEU A 357 9.13 19.41 10.85
C LEU A 357 9.59 18.09 11.47
N GLU A 358 8.68 17.33 12.10
CA GLU A 358 8.99 16.00 12.62
C GLU A 358 9.34 15.02 11.49
N LYS A 359 8.48 14.92 10.46
CA LYS A 359 8.75 14.07 9.29
C LYS A 359 10.03 14.48 8.56
N LEU A 360 10.31 15.78 8.50
CA LEU A 360 11.53 16.32 7.92
C LEU A 360 12.77 15.94 8.75
N ALA A 361 12.67 15.95 10.08
CA ALA A 361 13.75 15.52 10.96
C ALA A 361 14.11 14.04 10.73
N ASP A 362 13.10 13.18 10.56
CA ASP A 362 13.32 11.77 10.22
C ASP A 362 13.99 11.61 8.85
N ALA A 363 13.51 12.35 7.83
CA ALA A 363 14.11 12.32 6.50
C ALA A 363 15.57 12.84 6.49
N LEU A 364 15.85 13.92 7.23
CA LEU A 364 17.20 14.49 7.38
C LEU A 364 18.15 13.54 8.11
N LEU A 365 17.65 12.79 9.10
CA LEU A 365 18.42 11.77 9.82
C LEU A 365 18.85 10.65 8.87
N VAL A 366 17.95 10.18 7.99
CA VAL A 366 18.25 9.13 7.00
C VAL A 366 19.29 9.60 5.98
N GLU A 367 19.23 10.86 5.54
CA GLU A 367 20.20 11.46 4.61
C GLU A 367 21.47 12.01 5.31
N ALA A 368 21.69 11.66 6.59
CA ALA A 368 22.87 12.03 7.38
C ALA A 368 23.12 13.55 7.54
N HIS A 369 22.07 14.37 7.48
CA HIS A 369 22.11 15.80 7.78
C HIS A 369 21.80 16.06 9.28
N PHE A 370 22.67 15.58 10.19
CA PHE A 370 22.35 15.48 11.62
C PHE A 370 22.10 16.83 12.30
N GLY A 371 22.89 17.86 11.98
CA GLY A 371 22.67 19.21 12.52
C GLY A 371 21.28 19.78 12.17
N ASP A 372 20.85 19.58 10.92
CA ASP A 372 19.54 20.04 10.45
C ASP A 372 18.41 19.19 11.00
N ALA A 373 18.61 17.88 11.12
CA ALA A 373 17.67 16.97 11.77
C ALA A 373 17.41 17.37 13.22
N GLY A 374 18.47 17.68 13.98
CA GLY A 374 18.36 18.13 15.37
C GLY A 374 17.59 19.45 15.51
N TRP A 375 17.83 20.40 14.60
CA TRP A 375 17.06 21.64 14.55
C TRP A 375 15.57 21.40 14.24
N ALA A 376 15.28 20.59 13.21
CA ALA A 376 13.91 20.30 12.79
C ALA A 376 13.13 19.58 13.89
N ALA A 377 13.73 18.59 14.56
CA ALA A 377 13.14 17.88 15.69
C ALA A 377 12.83 18.83 16.85
N SER A 378 13.78 19.69 17.23
CA SER A 378 13.59 20.65 18.33
C SER A 378 12.49 21.67 18.02
N LYS A 379 12.43 22.19 16.79
CA LYS A 379 11.43 23.18 16.38
C LYS A 379 10.03 22.56 16.23
N GLY A 380 9.94 21.39 15.60
CA GLY A 380 8.67 20.69 15.37
C GLY A 380 7.97 20.34 16.67
N MET A 381 8.71 19.79 17.62
CA MET A 381 8.11 19.34 18.88
C MET A 381 7.81 20.49 19.85
N HIS A 382 8.52 21.62 19.78
CA HIS A 382 8.13 22.83 20.52
C HIS A 382 6.80 23.40 20.05
N ALA A 383 6.49 23.29 18.76
CA ALA A 383 5.24 23.79 18.20
C ALA A 383 4.03 22.87 18.48
N ALA A 384 4.26 21.60 18.86
CA ALA A 384 3.20 20.59 19.07
C ALA A 384 2.77 20.40 20.53
N GLU A 385 3.32 21.15 21.50
CA GLU A 385 3.09 20.95 22.95
C GLU A 385 3.26 19.48 23.38
N ARG A 386 4.19 18.75 22.75
CA ARG A 386 4.42 17.33 23.04
C ARG A 386 5.11 17.08 24.37
N ASP A 387 5.03 15.83 24.81
CA ASP A 387 5.77 15.31 25.96
C ASP A 387 7.28 15.65 25.82
N PRO A 388 7.86 16.43 26.76
CA PRO A 388 9.27 16.81 26.72
C PRO A 388 10.22 15.62 26.67
N ILE A 389 9.80 14.44 27.15
CA ILE A 389 10.62 13.22 27.12
C ILE A 389 10.81 12.71 25.68
N ALA A 390 9.79 12.81 24.82
CA ALA A 390 9.90 12.39 23.42
C ALA A 390 10.92 13.25 22.66
N ILE A 391 10.95 14.56 22.95
CA ILE A 391 11.93 15.50 22.39
C ILE A 391 13.35 15.12 22.80
N GLN A 392 13.52 14.81 24.08
CA GLN A 392 14.82 14.44 24.60
C GLN A 392 15.35 13.16 23.95
N LYS A 393 14.50 12.13 23.84
CA LYS A 393 14.86 10.87 23.17
C LYS A 393 15.24 11.09 21.71
N LYS A 394 14.47 11.88 20.96
CA LYS A 394 14.73 12.11 19.54
C LYS A 394 16.03 12.87 19.30
N LEU A 395 16.35 13.87 20.13
CA LEU A 395 17.63 14.58 20.04
C LEU A 395 18.83 13.68 20.35
N ILE A 396 18.69 12.79 21.33
CA ILE A 396 19.72 11.79 21.65
C ILE A 396 19.90 10.80 20.51
N GLU A 397 18.83 10.29 19.93
CA GLU A 397 18.86 9.40 18.76
C GLU A 397 19.64 10.01 17.59
N ILE A 398 19.39 11.29 17.28
CA ILE A 398 20.10 12.01 16.21
C ILE A 398 21.58 12.19 16.54
N ALA A 399 21.92 12.50 17.81
CA ALA A 399 23.30 12.65 18.25
C ALA A 399 24.08 11.31 18.23
N ASP A 400 23.44 10.22 18.66
CA ASP A 400 24.00 8.87 18.65
C ASP A 400 24.22 8.39 17.20
N ALA A 401 23.31 8.70 16.28
CA ALA A 401 23.46 8.43 14.86
C ALA A 401 24.64 9.21 14.24
N ALA A 402 24.80 10.49 14.59
CA ALA A 402 25.92 11.31 14.15
C ALA A 402 27.27 10.75 14.66
N ALA A 403 27.33 10.32 15.92
CA ALA A 403 28.50 9.70 16.52
C ALA A 403 28.85 8.38 15.81
N SER A 404 27.85 7.54 15.57
CA SER A 404 28.00 6.24 14.89
C SER A 404 28.46 6.37 13.44
N ALA A 405 28.05 7.46 12.75
CA ALA A 405 28.49 7.79 11.41
C ALA A 405 29.90 8.40 11.36
N GLY A 406 30.58 8.57 12.50
CA GLY A 406 31.91 9.18 12.59
C GLY A 406 31.92 10.70 12.48
N ASN A 407 30.76 11.37 12.47
CA ASN A 407 30.65 12.82 12.43
C ASN A 407 30.76 13.41 13.84
N THR A 408 31.94 13.27 14.44
CA THR A 408 32.19 13.58 15.87
C THR A 408 31.96 15.04 16.21
N ALA A 409 32.20 15.96 15.26
CA ALA A 409 31.97 17.38 15.45
C ALA A 409 30.48 17.71 15.62
N GLU A 410 29.62 17.15 14.76
CA GLU A 410 28.16 17.34 14.86
C GLU A 410 27.59 16.64 16.10
N ALA A 411 28.05 15.43 16.41
CA ALA A 411 27.63 14.72 17.62
C ALA A 411 27.95 15.52 18.90
N LYS A 412 29.17 16.08 19.01
CA LYS A 412 29.56 16.96 20.12
C LYS A 412 28.65 18.19 20.20
N ALA A 413 28.31 18.81 19.06
CA ALA A 413 27.44 19.98 19.02
C ALA A 413 26.01 19.63 19.49
N LEU A 414 25.45 18.50 19.06
CA LEU A 414 24.10 18.05 19.42
C LEU A 414 24.00 17.67 20.91
N TYR A 415 24.97 16.92 21.45
CA TYR A 415 25.00 16.61 22.89
C TYR A 415 25.17 17.86 23.75
N SER A 416 26.03 18.80 23.32
CA SER A 416 26.20 20.08 24.02
C SER A 416 24.92 20.92 23.99
N PHE A 417 24.23 20.94 22.85
CA PHE A 417 22.92 21.58 22.70
C PHE A 417 21.87 20.95 23.64
N PHE A 418 21.84 19.61 23.72
CA PHE A 418 20.96 18.88 24.63
C PHE A 418 21.19 19.28 26.09
N LEU A 419 22.43 19.22 26.57
CA LEU A 419 22.75 19.56 27.98
C LEU A 419 22.45 21.01 28.32
N LYS A 420 22.66 21.92 27.36
CA LYS A 420 22.30 23.33 27.53
C LYS A 420 20.78 23.53 27.62
N ARG A 421 20.00 22.75 26.85
CA ARG A 421 18.55 22.89 26.78
C ARG A 421 17.83 22.16 27.92
N PHE A 422 18.35 21.02 28.36
CA PHE A 422 17.74 20.13 29.36
C PHE A 422 18.75 19.72 30.44
N PRO A 423 19.26 20.68 31.24
CA PRO A 423 20.29 20.40 32.24
C PRO A 423 19.83 19.41 33.33
N GLU A 424 18.53 19.35 33.62
CA GLU A 424 17.92 18.49 34.63
C GLU A 424 17.29 17.21 34.05
N SER A 425 17.58 16.88 32.79
CA SER A 425 17.05 15.66 32.17
C SER A 425 17.62 14.41 32.84
N ASN A 426 16.78 13.37 32.99
CA ASN A 426 17.22 12.03 33.39
C ASN A 426 18.27 11.41 32.43
N PHE A 427 18.42 11.97 31.23
CA PHE A 427 19.42 11.54 30.24
C PHE A 427 20.72 12.35 30.29
N ALA A 428 20.85 13.36 31.16
CA ALA A 428 22.02 14.24 31.20
C ALA A 428 23.32 13.48 31.45
N ASP A 429 23.33 12.53 32.40
CA ASP A 429 24.51 11.71 32.71
C ASP A 429 24.95 10.84 31.53
N TYR A 430 23.99 10.26 30.80
CA TYR A 430 24.25 9.50 29.58
C TYR A 430 24.91 10.38 28.51
N VAL A 431 24.34 11.56 28.28
CA VAL A 431 24.83 12.52 27.28
C VAL A 431 26.23 13.03 27.64
N GLN A 432 26.51 13.33 28.92
CA GLN A 432 27.85 13.72 29.37
C GLN A 432 28.89 12.60 29.15
N LYS A 433 28.50 11.35 29.44
CA LYS A 433 29.36 10.20 29.19
C LYS A 433 29.67 10.03 27.70
N CYS A 434 28.66 10.15 26.83
CA CYS A 434 28.88 10.08 25.38
C CYS A 434 29.77 11.22 24.87
N LEU A 435 29.55 12.45 25.37
CA LEU A 435 30.34 13.62 25.00
C LEU A 435 31.83 13.47 25.38
N SER A 436 32.14 12.94 26.56
CA SER A 436 33.52 12.68 27.00
C SER A 436 34.20 11.54 26.23
N GLY A 437 33.44 10.59 25.71
CA GLY A 437 33.93 9.48 24.88
C GLY A 437 34.31 9.88 23.45
N LEU A 438 33.84 11.02 22.95
CA LEU A 438 34.14 11.51 21.59
C LEU A 438 35.51 12.21 21.46
N GLY A 439 36.46 11.89 22.36
CA GLY A 439 37.79 12.52 22.49
C GLY A 439 38.59 12.60 21.22
#